data_AF-A0A7M7T6V6-F1
#
_entry.id   AF-A0A7M7T6V6-F1
#
_cell.length_a   1.000
_cell.length_b   1.000
_cell.length_c   1.000
_cell.angle_alpha   90.00
_cell.angle_beta   90.00
_cell.angle_gamma   90.00
#
_symmetry.space_group_name_H-M   'P 1'
#
loop_
_entity.id
_entity.type
_entity.pdbx_description
1 polymer ?
#
loop_
_entity_poly.entity_id
_entity_poly.type
_entity_poly.pdbx_seq_one_letter_code
_entity_poly.pdbx_strand_id
1 'polypeptide(L)'
;MRAHCCSLCSGDEGSERRLLCCGNFPAFHRMPVYVRPLLCLEALERALYCWEDALTAFSSALNSDALALPSKADAAFTRDVQELLDLGYQIQNNAELLFIDQHSVLFRNGSESEESHKPSTVGTRLSMCKDKHDPASSPESYASAKDGVADLREFEEFSEFFPHFEQQKLYHEALKIHEDKGIPCRMSRSGSEKRVHTELVKCGSDVEYLAKVHCLRQAYTRLFSLPSAATWIADVGRQLISDLIIFADRDPKDYLTHYERMLEFLSDEGSLPIMQEELGMRGVRCINFYDVVIDFVLLDAFEEVEKPPSSIKAILQNRWISASFRETAIGTAVWSVLMGKRQMLKHPRGFMAHFYSISEQVTPVLVWGFLGPESSLRSTCFYFREQINEFLVDIFNFFKVRYTNVDDLAEDVLREMKIRVENINQRLSLEGC
;
A
#
# COMPACT_ATOMS: atom_id res chain seq x y z
N MET A 1 -33.48 -9.61 17.16
CA MET A 1 -33.61 -9.24 15.74
C MET A 1 -32.71 -10.16 14.94
N ARG A 2 -33.28 -11.25 14.44
CA ARG A 2 -32.64 -12.27 13.61
C ARG A 2 -33.26 -12.18 12.21
N ALA A 3 -32.49 -12.60 11.20
CA ALA A 3 -32.85 -12.87 9.79
C ALA A 3 -32.58 -11.74 8.78
N HIS A 4 -31.62 -11.99 7.87
CA HIS A 4 -31.81 -12.10 6.40
C HIS A 4 -30.52 -11.81 5.64
N CYS A 5 -29.85 -12.86 5.15
CA CYS A 5 -29.33 -13.00 3.77
C CYS A 5 -28.35 -14.18 3.72
N CYS A 6 -28.87 -15.39 3.51
CA CYS A 6 -28.07 -16.51 3.04
C CYS A 6 -28.93 -17.27 2.03
N SER A 7 -28.70 -17.00 0.74
CA SER A 7 -29.07 -17.92 -0.33
C SER A 7 -28.20 -17.61 -1.55
N LEU A 8 -27.81 -18.68 -2.25
CA LEU A 8 -26.98 -18.75 -3.46
C LEU A 8 -25.47 -18.95 -3.20
N CYS A 9 -25.09 -20.22 -3.02
CA CYS A 9 -24.09 -20.88 -3.88
C CYS A 9 -24.11 -22.39 -3.58
N SER A 10 -24.98 -23.11 -4.30
CA SER A 10 -24.89 -24.55 -4.51
C SER A 10 -24.37 -24.73 -5.94
N GLY A 11 -23.27 -25.44 -6.15
CA GLY A 11 -22.85 -25.83 -7.50
C GLY A 11 -21.36 -26.05 -7.71
N ASP A 12 -20.99 -27.31 -7.55
CA ASP A 12 -19.94 -28.08 -8.25
C ASP A 12 -18.44 -27.85 -7.98
N GLU A 13 -17.82 -29.01 -7.77
CA GLU A 13 -16.45 -29.27 -7.33
C GLU A 13 -15.41 -29.06 -8.42
N GLY A 14 -14.22 -28.62 -8.00
CA GLY A 14 -12.97 -28.89 -8.74
C GLY A 14 -12.03 -27.70 -8.88
N SER A 15 -11.28 -27.36 -7.82
CA SER A 15 -9.84 -27.02 -7.88
C SER A 15 -9.37 -26.43 -6.53
N GLU A 16 -8.53 -27.21 -5.86
CA GLU A 16 -7.37 -26.84 -5.04
C GLU A 16 -7.44 -25.65 -4.04
N ARG A 17 -7.38 -26.02 -2.75
CA ARG A 17 -6.65 -25.36 -1.64
C ARG A 17 -6.56 -23.82 -1.70
N ARG A 18 -7.65 -23.14 -1.34
CA ARG A 18 -7.55 -21.86 -0.59
C ARG A 18 -7.54 -22.16 0.89
N LEU A 19 -6.34 -22.30 1.46
CA LEU A 19 -6.18 -22.03 2.89
C LEU A 19 -6.62 -20.59 3.12
N LEU A 20 -7.58 -20.43 4.03
CA LEU A 20 -8.08 -19.16 4.53
C LEU A 20 -6.91 -18.35 5.12
N CYS A 21 -6.27 -17.52 4.31
CA CYS A 21 -5.57 -16.36 4.84
C CYS A 21 -6.64 -15.42 5.39
N CYS A 22 -6.64 -15.21 6.71
CA CYS A 22 -7.25 -14.06 7.37
C CYS A 22 -6.61 -12.77 6.82
N GLY A 23 -7.01 -12.37 5.62
CA GLY A 23 -6.43 -11.25 4.88
C GLY A 23 -7.55 -10.37 4.36
N ASN A 24 -8.01 -9.46 5.22
CA ASN A 24 -8.49 -8.10 4.92
C ASN A 24 -9.28 -7.55 6.10
N PHE A 25 -8.58 -6.95 7.07
CA PHE A 25 -9.16 -5.87 7.86
C PHE A 25 -8.62 -4.55 7.30
N PRO A 26 -9.37 -3.83 6.44
CA PRO A 26 -8.93 -2.54 5.96
C PRO A 26 -8.92 -1.54 7.12
N ALA A 27 -7.75 -0.91 7.32
CA ALA A 27 -7.57 0.29 8.15
C ALA A 27 -7.97 0.20 9.64
N PHE A 28 -7.56 -0.87 10.33
CA PHE A 28 -7.71 -1.01 11.80
C PHE A 28 -7.16 0.21 12.58
N HIS A 29 -6.10 0.86 12.07
CA HIS A 29 -5.49 2.05 12.65
C HIS A 29 -6.19 3.39 12.36
N ARG A 30 -7.23 3.44 11.51
CA ARG A 30 -7.98 4.68 11.20
C ARG A 30 -9.30 4.82 11.95
N MET A 31 -9.71 3.81 12.70
CA MET A 31 -10.99 3.83 13.43
C MET A 31 -10.85 4.49 14.80
N PRO A 32 -11.93 5.10 15.35
CA PRO A 32 -11.91 5.66 16.70
C PRO A 32 -11.49 4.60 17.73
N VAL A 33 -10.80 5.01 18.80
CA VAL A 33 -10.17 4.10 19.78
C VAL A 33 -11.18 3.11 20.40
N TYR A 34 -12.46 3.50 20.51
CA TYR A 34 -13.54 2.67 21.03
C TYR A 34 -14.14 1.69 20.00
N VAL A 35 -13.86 1.84 18.70
CA VAL A 35 -14.40 0.99 17.61
C VAL A 35 -13.46 -0.17 17.28
N ARG A 36 -12.15 -0.01 17.52
CA ARG A 36 -11.14 -1.04 17.22
C ARG A 36 -11.33 -2.33 18.03
N PRO A 37 -11.60 -2.27 19.35
CA PRO A 37 -11.81 -3.49 20.13
C PRO A 37 -13.06 -4.26 19.70
N LEU A 38 -14.12 -3.56 19.26
CA LEU A 38 -15.36 -4.18 18.75
C LEU A 38 -15.12 -5.01 17.48
N LEU A 39 -14.24 -4.54 16.58
CA LEU A 39 -13.87 -5.29 15.37
C LEU A 39 -12.96 -6.47 15.68
N CYS A 40 -12.08 -6.35 16.68
CA CYS A 40 -11.32 -7.50 17.19
C CYS A 40 -12.23 -8.56 17.79
N LEU A 41 -13.27 -8.15 18.53
CA LEU A 41 -14.29 -9.05 19.06
C LEU A 41 -15.08 -9.75 17.95
N GLU A 42 -15.48 -9.03 16.89
CA GLU A 42 -16.16 -9.63 15.72
C GLU A 42 -15.24 -10.60 14.95
N ALA A 43 -13.94 -10.28 14.84
CA ALA A 43 -12.95 -11.16 14.23
C ALA A 43 -12.74 -12.44 15.03
N LEU A 44 -12.65 -12.29 16.36
CA LEU A 44 -12.52 -13.40 17.30
C LEU A 44 -13.77 -14.30 17.25
N GLU A 45 -14.96 -13.72 17.25
CA GLU A 45 -16.24 -14.45 17.13
C GLU A 45 -16.28 -15.28 15.84
N ARG A 46 -15.86 -14.71 14.70
CA ARG A 46 -15.76 -15.45 13.42
C ARG A 46 -14.72 -16.57 13.48
N ALA A 47 -13.58 -16.33 14.13
CA ALA A 47 -12.56 -17.36 14.30
C ALA A 47 -13.10 -18.52 15.16
N LEU A 48 -13.77 -18.23 16.28
CA LEU A 48 -14.40 -19.25 17.13
C LEU A 48 -15.44 -20.04 16.35
N TYR A 49 -16.28 -19.37 15.57
CA TYR A 49 -17.27 -20.05 14.71
C TYR A 49 -16.62 -21.00 13.70
N CYS A 50 -15.51 -20.60 13.05
CA CYS A 50 -14.79 -21.50 12.14
C CYS A 50 -14.21 -22.72 12.87
N TRP A 51 -13.80 -22.56 14.11
CA TRP A 51 -13.24 -23.66 14.93
C TRP A 51 -14.35 -24.61 15.40
N GLU A 52 -15.52 -24.09 15.75
CA GLU A 52 -16.72 -24.88 16.04
C GLU A 52 -17.23 -25.66 14.82
N ASP A 53 -17.23 -25.01 13.65
CA ASP A 53 -17.63 -25.64 12.39
C ASP A 53 -16.64 -26.75 12.01
N ALA A 54 -15.34 -26.51 12.17
CA ALA A 54 -14.31 -27.52 11.97
C ALA A 54 -14.45 -28.71 12.94
N LEU A 55 -14.75 -28.43 14.21
CA LEU A 55 -14.97 -29.47 15.23
C LEU A 55 -16.25 -30.27 14.96
N THR A 56 -17.32 -29.61 14.49
CA THR A 56 -18.60 -30.23 14.12
C THR A 56 -18.45 -31.07 12.86
N ALA A 57 -17.74 -30.58 11.84
CA ALA A 57 -17.41 -31.31 10.63
C ALA A 57 -16.59 -32.56 10.95
N PHE A 58 -15.55 -32.43 11.77
CA PHE A 58 -14.74 -33.55 12.24
C PHE A 58 -15.56 -34.59 13.01
N SER A 59 -16.40 -34.14 13.95
CA SER A 59 -17.29 -35.03 14.73
C SER A 59 -18.33 -35.72 13.84
N SER A 60 -18.83 -35.05 12.80
CA SER A 60 -19.79 -35.62 11.85
C SER A 60 -19.14 -36.66 10.91
N ALA A 61 -17.89 -36.44 10.51
CA ALA A 61 -17.11 -37.37 9.70
C ALA A 61 -16.81 -38.66 10.46
N LEU A 62 -16.49 -38.55 11.75
CA LEU A 62 -16.32 -39.70 12.65
C LEU A 62 -17.62 -40.50 12.84
N ASN A 63 -18.78 -39.84 12.85
CA ASN A 63 -20.08 -40.51 12.99
C ASN A 63 -20.61 -41.11 11.66
N SER A 64 -20.16 -40.60 10.50
CA SER A 64 -20.49 -41.13 9.17
C SER A 64 -19.83 -42.49 8.91
N ASP A 65 -18.68 -42.76 9.54
CA ASP A 65 -17.95 -44.02 9.43
C ASP A 65 -18.36 -44.95 10.59
N ALA A 66 -19.65 -45.32 10.59
CA ALA A 66 -20.43 -45.81 11.72
C ALA A 66 -20.05 -47.18 12.35
N LEU A 67 -18.79 -47.62 12.27
CA LEU A 67 -18.30 -48.82 12.99
C LEU A 67 -16.89 -48.66 13.61
N ALA A 68 -16.24 -47.51 13.50
CA ALA A 68 -14.95 -47.27 14.15
C ALA A 68 -15.12 -46.42 15.43
N LEU A 69 -14.71 -46.97 16.58
CA LEU A 69 -14.55 -46.16 17.79
C LEU A 69 -13.52 -45.06 17.53
N PRO A 70 -13.75 -43.81 17.99
CA PRO A 70 -12.77 -42.73 17.85
C PRO A 70 -11.42 -43.19 18.40
N SER A 71 -10.35 -42.98 17.64
CA SER A 71 -9.03 -43.34 18.14
C SER A 71 -8.67 -42.49 19.35
N LYS A 72 -7.76 -42.98 20.20
CA LYS A 72 -7.25 -42.19 21.33
C LYS A 72 -6.65 -40.85 20.89
N ALA A 73 -6.16 -40.76 19.65
CA ALA A 73 -5.65 -39.53 19.05
C ALA A 73 -6.78 -38.58 18.65
N ASP A 74 -7.88 -39.07 18.07
CA ASP A 74 -9.03 -38.25 17.68
C ASP A 74 -9.74 -37.66 18.90
N ALA A 75 -9.86 -38.45 19.97
CA ALA A 75 -10.41 -37.99 21.24
C ALA A 75 -9.48 -36.99 21.95
N ALA A 76 -8.17 -37.08 21.76
CA ALA A 76 -7.22 -36.08 22.27
C ALA A 76 -7.35 -34.77 21.48
N PHE A 77 -7.30 -34.83 20.15
CA PHE A 77 -7.48 -33.67 19.29
C PHE A 77 -8.81 -32.92 19.54
N THR A 78 -9.92 -33.65 19.67
CA THR A 78 -11.23 -33.06 19.98
C THR A 78 -11.22 -32.33 21.32
N ARG A 79 -10.51 -32.86 22.33
CA ARG A 79 -10.37 -32.18 23.63
C ARG A 79 -9.49 -30.94 23.51
N ASP A 80 -8.37 -31.03 22.82
CA ASP A 80 -7.44 -29.90 22.64
C ASP A 80 -8.11 -28.73 21.90
N VAL A 81 -8.93 -29.02 20.89
CA VAL A 81 -9.73 -28.01 20.17
C VAL A 81 -10.85 -27.45 21.04
N GLN A 82 -11.47 -28.26 21.90
CA GLN A 82 -12.48 -27.79 22.86
C GLN A 82 -11.87 -26.87 23.93
N GLU A 83 -10.72 -27.23 24.49
CA GLU A 83 -9.93 -26.36 25.39
C GLU A 83 -9.53 -25.06 24.66
N LEU A 84 -9.23 -25.19 23.36
CA LEU A 84 -9.12 -24.11 22.37
C LEU A 84 -10.23 -23.07 22.53
N LEU A 85 -11.42 -23.55 22.17
CA LEU A 85 -12.66 -22.80 22.14
C LEU A 85 -13.00 -22.20 23.51
N ASP A 86 -12.83 -22.96 24.59
CA ASP A 86 -13.11 -22.51 25.95
C ASP A 86 -12.23 -21.31 26.34
N LEU A 87 -10.94 -21.33 25.98
CA LEU A 87 -10.03 -20.19 26.17
C LEU A 87 -10.45 -19.00 25.31
N GLY A 88 -10.84 -19.26 24.07
CA GLY A 88 -11.35 -18.26 23.14
C GLY A 88 -12.60 -17.54 23.67
N TYR A 89 -13.55 -18.29 24.26
CA TYR A 89 -14.74 -17.75 24.90
C TYR A 89 -14.42 -16.96 26.18
N GLN A 90 -13.42 -17.37 26.96
CA GLN A 90 -12.95 -16.58 28.10
C GLN A 90 -12.36 -15.24 27.65
N ILE A 91 -11.56 -15.23 26.59
CA ILE A 91 -11.01 -14.00 26.01
C ILE A 91 -12.14 -13.10 25.50
N GLN A 92 -13.14 -13.65 24.82
CA GLN A 92 -14.32 -12.90 24.38
C GLN A 92 -15.03 -12.23 25.56
N ASN A 93 -15.37 -12.98 26.61
CA ASN A 93 -16.03 -12.45 27.80
C ASN A 93 -15.22 -11.35 28.51
N ASN A 94 -13.90 -11.56 28.66
CA ASN A 94 -13.01 -10.58 29.27
C ASN A 94 -12.90 -9.30 28.43
N ALA A 95 -12.84 -9.44 27.11
CA ALA A 95 -12.80 -8.31 26.19
C ALA A 95 -14.13 -7.55 26.17
N GLU A 96 -15.28 -8.21 26.25
CA GLU A 96 -16.58 -7.54 26.39
C GLU A 96 -16.66 -6.70 27.67
N LEU A 97 -16.17 -7.22 28.80
CA LEU A 97 -16.09 -6.48 30.07
C LEU A 97 -15.14 -5.27 29.98
N LEU A 98 -14.05 -5.39 29.23
CA LEU A 98 -13.06 -4.31 29.09
C LEU A 98 -13.50 -3.22 28.11
N PHE A 99 -14.28 -3.55 27.08
CA PHE A 99 -14.50 -2.66 25.93
C PHE A 99 -15.96 -2.28 25.68
N ILE A 100 -16.92 -3.06 26.19
CA ILE A 100 -18.35 -2.84 25.99
C ILE A 100 -19.04 -2.38 27.29
N ASP A 101 -18.55 -2.85 28.45
CA ASP A 101 -19.15 -2.51 29.74
C ASP A 101 -19.14 -1.00 30.02
N GLN A 102 -20.23 -0.50 30.62
CA GLN A 102 -20.42 0.92 30.88
C GLN A 102 -19.46 1.49 31.93
N HIS A 103 -18.77 0.62 32.68
CA HIS A 103 -17.71 1.01 33.62
C HIS A 103 -16.31 0.99 32.98
N SER A 104 -16.20 0.64 31.70
CA SER A 104 -14.93 0.70 30.96
C SER A 104 -14.37 2.11 30.92
N VAL A 105 -13.04 2.21 31.07
CA VAL A 105 -12.26 3.45 31.02
C VAL A 105 -12.52 4.24 29.73
N LEU A 106 -12.90 3.55 28.64
CA LEU A 106 -13.19 4.15 27.33
C LEU A 106 -14.43 5.05 27.30
N PHE A 107 -15.39 4.88 28.23
CA PHE A 107 -16.61 5.68 28.30
C PHE A 107 -16.55 6.81 29.33
N ARG A 108 -15.42 6.96 30.05
CA ARG A 108 -15.24 7.95 31.10
C ARG A 108 -14.63 9.25 30.55
N ASN A 109 -15.30 9.92 29.61
CA ASN A 109 -14.83 11.20 29.07
C ASN A 109 -15.53 12.41 29.70
N GLY A 110 -14.78 13.15 30.52
CA GLY A 110 -14.52 14.57 30.25
C GLY A 110 -15.65 15.59 30.36
N SER A 111 -16.50 15.53 31.39
CA SER A 111 -17.22 16.72 31.84
C SER A 111 -17.37 16.69 33.36
N GLU A 112 -16.67 17.62 34.04
CA GLU A 112 -17.06 18.34 35.27
C GLU A 112 -15.83 18.78 36.07
N SER A 113 -15.46 20.06 35.90
CA SER A 113 -14.76 20.95 36.86
C SER A 113 -14.69 22.33 36.18
N GLU A 114 -15.28 23.44 36.60
CA GLU A 114 -16.21 23.85 37.64
C GLU A 114 -16.87 25.14 37.11
N GLU A 115 -18.16 25.38 37.35
CA GLU A 115 -18.62 26.64 37.94
C GLU A 115 -20.14 26.62 38.22
N SER A 116 -20.43 27.03 39.44
CA SER A 116 -21.72 27.13 40.12
C SER A 116 -22.67 28.13 39.45
N HIS A 117 -23.98 27.80 39.37
CA HIS A 117 -25.05 28.51 40.11
C HIS A 117 -26.46 28.04 39.64
N LYS A 118 -27.27 27.64 40.64
CA LYS A 118 -28.66 27.14 40.54
C LYS A 118 -29.67 28.28 40.19
N PRO A 119 -30.95 27.97 39.91
CA PRO A 119 -31.88 27.80 41.05
C PRO A 119 -32.82 26.60 40.94
N SER A 120 -33.31 26.27 42.13
CA SER A 120 -34.19 25.19 42.54
C SER A 120 -35.68 25.42 42.24
N THR A 121 -36.38 24.30 42.04
CA THR A 121 -37.70 23.95 42.64
C THR A 121 -37.76 22.42 42.52
N VAL A 122 -37.95 21.54 43.51
CA VAL A 122 -38.66 21.47 44.80
C VAL A 122 -37.90 20.37 45.58
N GLY A 123 -37.39 20.59 46.79
CA GLY A 123 -38.12 20.28 48.01
C GLY A 123 -37.31 19.38 48.97
N THR A 124 -37.17 19.86 50.21
CA THR A 124 -37.19 19.04 51.44
C THR A 124 -35.85 18.53 52.02
N ARG A 125 -35.32 19.36 52.93
CA ARG A 125 -34.90 19.06 54.32
C ARG A 125 -33.52 18.44 54.63
N LEU A 126 -32.76 19.26 55.40
CA LEU A 126 -32.09 18.97 56.69
C LEU A 126 -30.92 17.98 56.71
N SER A 127 -29.70 18.48 56.95
CA SER A 127 -28.94 18.17 58.17
C SER A 127 -27.63 18.98 58.22
N MET A 128 -27.26 19.37 59.43
CA MET A 128 -26.21 20.30 59.81
C MET A 128 -24.97 19.53 60.32
N CYS A 129 -23.77 20.07 60.07
CA CYS A 129 -22.57 20.10 60.94
C CYS A 129 -21.23 19.92 60.20
N LYS A 130 -20.59 21.04 59.87
CA LYS A 130 -19.31 21.52 60.43
C LYS A 130 -18.20 20.48 60.74
N ASP A 131 -17.06 20.57 60.04
CA ASP A 131 -15.79 21.03 60.64
C ASP A 131 -14.64 21.21 59.61
N LYS A 132 -13.56 21.85 60.10
CA LYS A 132 -12.47 22.58 59.44
C LYS A 132 -11.28 21.74 58.90
N HIS A 133 -10.46 22.45 58.10
CA HIS A 133 -9.01 22.31 57.81
C HIS A 133 -8.54 21.44 56.61
N ASP A 134 -8.19 22.10 55.50
CA ASP A 134 -6.82 22.40 54.99
C ASP A 134 -5.72 21.30 54.93
N PRO A 135 -4.66 21.48 54.11
CA PRO A 135 -4.39 20.72 52.90
C PRO A 135 -3.22 19.73 53.05
N ALA A 136 -3.34 18.55 52.45
CA ALA A 136 -2.20 17.68 52.17
C ALA A 136 -2.47 16.88 50.90
N SER A 137 -1.68 17.15 49.87
CA SER A 137 -1.53 16.29 48.69
C SER A 137 -1.16 14.89 49.18
N SER A 138 -2.05 13.94 48.98
CA SER A 138 -1.89 12.56 49.46
C SER A 138 -0.89 11.78 48.60
N PRO A 139 -0.10 10.87 49.20
CA PRO A 139 0.99 10.15 48.52
C PRO A 139 0.49 9.16 47.45
N GLU A 140 -0.80 8.82 47.45
CA GLU A 140 -1.38 7.88 46.48
C GLU A 140 -1.44 8.41 45.04
N SER A 141 -1.37 9.73 44.82
CA SER A 141 -1.41 10.30 43.46
C SER A 141 -0.12 10.09 42.67
N TYR A 142 0.98 9.73 43.35
CA TYR A 142 2.25 9.33 42.71
C TYR A 142 2.36 7.83 42.43
N ALA A 143 1.51 7.01 43.04
CA ALA A 143 1.58 5.55 42.89
C ALA A 143 1.05 5.08 41.52
N SER A 144 0.05 5.77 40.96
CA SER A 144 -0.57 5.38 39.68
C SER A 144 0.28 5.72 38.45
N ALA A 145 1.22 6.67 38.54
CA ALA A 145 2.14 7.02 37.45
C ALA A 145 3.38 6.11 37.39
N LYS A 146 3.60 5.25 38.39
CA LYS A 146 4.67 4.24 38.39
C LYS A 146 4.25 2.90 37.78
N ASP A 147 2.94 2.61 37.76
CA ASP A 147 2.40 1.32 37.30
C ASP A 147 2.02 1.33 35.81
N GLY A 148 2.15 2.48 35.14
CA GLY A 148 1.95 2.68 33.70
C GLY A 148 3.26 2.92 32.94
N VAL A 149 4.41 2.53 33.51
CA VAL A 149 5.63 2.40 32.70
C VAL A 149 5.41 1.14 31.88
N ALA A 150 5.08 1.32 30.59
CA ALA A 150 5.06 0.21 29.64
C ALA A 150 6.33 -0.61 29.85
N ASP A 151 6.16 -1.91 30.13
CA ASP A 151 7.29 -2.78 30.43
C ASP A 151 8.17 -2.81 29.18
N LEU A 152 9.35 -2.18 29.25
CA LEU A 152 10.30 -2.15 28.15
C LEU A 152 10.75 -3.57 27.77
N ARG A 153 10.51 -4.55 28.65
CA ARG A 153 10.72 -5.98 28.39
C ARG A 153 9.76 -6.55 27.33
N GLU A 154 8.55 -6.02 27.16
CA GLU A 154 7.67 -6.43 26.05
C GLU A 154 8.18 -5.92 24.70
N PHE A 155 8.84 -4.75 24.68
CA PHE A 155 9.55 -4.25 23.49
C PHE A 155 10.84 -5.04 23.23
N GLU A 156 11.58 -5.44 24.28
CA GLU A 156 12.76 -6.31 24.17
C GLU A 156 12.37 -7.73 23.72
N GLU A 157 11.28 -8.32 24.20
CA GLU A 157 10.79 -9.63 23.73
C GLU A 157 10.39 -9.55 22.24
N PHE A 158 9.74 -8.48 21.80
CA PHE A 158 9.43 -8.28 20.37
C PHE A 158 10.70 -8.12 19.51
N SER A 159 11.74 -7.50 20.06
CA SER A 159 13.05 -7.37 19.42
C SER A 159 13.82 -8.70 19.30
N GLU A 160 13.67 -9.59 20.29
CA GLU A 160 14.27 -10.92 20.28
C GLU A 160 13.66 -11.83 19.20
N PHE A 161 12.38 -11.66 18.87
CA PHE A 161 11.72 -12.40 17.79
C PHE A 161 12.00 -11.83 16.38
N PHE A 162 12.34 -10.54 16.25
CA PHE A 162 12.56 -9.88 14.97
C PHE A 162 13.84 -9.00 14.94
N PRO A 163 15.04 -9.59 15.16
CA PRO A 163 16.30 -8.85 15.20
C PRO A 163 16.62 -8.11 13.88
N HIS A 164 16.04 -8.57 12.76
CA HIS A 164 16.17 -7.91 11.47
C HIS A 164 15.51 -6.53 11.40
N PHE A 165 14.49 -6.25 12.20
CA PHE A 165 13.83 -4.93 12.18
C PHE A 165 14.67 -3.88 12.91
N GLU A 166 15.27 -4.21 14.06
CA GLU A 166 16.14 -3.29 14.80
C GLU A 166 17.44 -2.94 14.05
N GLN A 167 17.92 -3.85 13.22
CA GLN A 167 19.14 -3.63 12.43
C GLN A 167 18.97 -2.61 11.30
N GLN A 168 17.74 -2.20 10.97
CA GLN A 168 17.43 -1.27 9.89
C GLN A 168 17.76 0.18 10.27
N LYS A 169 19.02 0.49 10.53
CA LYS A 169 19.47 1.81 11.04
C LYS A 169 19.04 2.95 10.12
N LEU A 170 19.20 2.78 8.81
CA LEU A 170 18.80 3.79 7.82
C LEU A 170 17.30 4.10 7.90
N TYR A 171 16.46 3.08 8.09
CA TYR A 171 15.02 3.26 8.25
C TYR A 171 14.66 4.02 9.54
N HIS A 172 15.30 3.69 10.67
CA HIS A 172 15.08 4.41 11.92
C HIS A 172 15.55 5.87 11.86
N GLU A 173 16.66 6.15 11.17
CA GLU A 173 17.10 7.52 10.90
C GLU A 173 16.06 8.28 10.08
N ALA A 174 15.48 7.65 9.06
CA ALA A 174 14.40 8.25 8.27
C ALA A 174 13.14 8.53 9.09
N LEU A 175 12.77 7.64 10.03
CA LEU A 175 11.65 7.88 10.96
C LEU A 175 11.90 9.10 11.85
N LYS A 176 13.10 9.25 12.41
CA LYS A 176 13.48 10.44 13.19
C LYS A 176 13.41 11.71 12.35
N ILE A 177 13.89 11.68 11.10
CA ILE A 177 13.78 12.82 10.17
C ILE A 177 12.32 13.18 9.90
N HIS A 178 11.44 12.18 9.76
CA HIS A 178 10.01 12.40 9.59
C HIS A 178 9.40 13.10 10.81
N GLU A 179 9.76 12.69 12.02
CA GLU A 179 9.29 13.31 13.27
C GLU A 179 9.78 14.76 13.43
N ASP A 180 11.07 15.00 13.12
CA ASP A 180 11.69 16.31 13.33
C ASP A 180 11.25 17.37 12.31
N LYS A 181 11.24 17.00 11.02
CA LYS A 181 11.10 17.97 9.90
C LYS A 181 10.01 17.59 8.90
N GLY A 182 9.51 16.36 8.97
CA GLY A 182 8.65 15.77 7.95
C GLY A 182 9.43 15.40 6.69
N ILE A 183 8.99 14.33 6.03
CA ILE A 183 9.55 13.90 4.75
C ILE A 183 8.73 14.51 3.61
N PRO A 184 9.37 15.17 2.62
CA PRO A 184 8.66 15.67 1.45
C PRO A 184 7.96 14.54 0.69
N CYS A 185 6.68 14.75 0.39
CA CYS A 185 5.85 13.84 -0.37
C CYS A 185 5.33 14.55 -1.61
N ARG A 186 5.20 13.82 -2.72
CA ARG A 186 4.54 14.34 -3.92
C ARG A 186 3.09 14.72 -3.59
N MET A 187 2.63 15.83 -4.15
CA MET A 187 1.24 16.26 -4.03
C MET A 187 0.41 15.75 -5.21
N SER A 188 -0.88 15.52 -4.97
CA SER A 188 -1.87 15.31 -6.02
C SER A 188 -1.87 16.47 -7.03
N ARG A 189 -2.38 16.22 -8.24
CA ARG A 189 -2.54 17.25 -9.29
C ARG A 189 -3.39 18.45 -8.85
N SER A 190 -4.34 18.24 -7.93
CA SER A 190 -5.14 19.32 -7.33
C SER A 190 -4.39 20.11 -6.25
N GLY A 191 -3.22 19.64 -5.82
CA GLY A 191 -2.45 20.21 -4.72
C GLY A 191 -3.05 19.99 -3.33
N SER A 192 -4.24 19.38 -3.22
CA SER A 192 -4.99 19.27 -1.97
C SER A 192 -4.52 18.15 -1.05
N GLU A 193 -3.93 17.09 -1.60
CA GLU A 193 -3.63 15.86 -0.87
C GLU A 193 -2.23 15.33 -1.20
N LYS A 194 -1.61 14.63 -0.24
CA LYS A 194 -0.36 13.90 -0.45
C LYS A 194 -0.64 12.65 -1.29
N ARG A 195 0.19 12.39 -2.30
CA ARG A 195 0.13 11.15 -3.08
C ARG A 195 0.98 10.09 -2.39
N VAL A 196 0.33 9.17 -1.70
CA VAL A 196 0.96 8.05 -0.99
C VAL A 196 0.50 6.73 -1.59
N HIS A 197 1.43 5.80 -1.76
CA HIS A 197 1.19 4.48 -2.37
C HIS A 197 1.23 3.36 -1.34
N THR A 198 0.86 3.66 -0.09
CA THR A 198 0.96 2.78 1.09
C THR A 198 0.38 1.40 0.82
N GLU A 199 -0.81 1.33 0.22
CA GLU A 199 -1.49 0.07 -0.11
C GLU A 199 -0.78 -0.71 -1.23
N LEU A 200 -0.34 -0.03 -2.29
CA LEU A 200 0.35 -0.63 -3.43
C LEU A 200 1.64 -1.34 -2.98
N VAL A 201 2.43 -0.68 -2.11
CA VAL A 201 3.71 -1.22 -1.63
C VAL A 201 3.60 -2.00 -0.32
N LYS A 202 2.37 -2.27 0.14
CA LYS A 202 2.07 -3.05 1.35
C LYS A 202 2.76 -2.52 2.62
N CYS A 203 2.87 -1.21 2.76
CA CYS A 203 3.30 -0.58 4.01
C CYS A 203 2.15 -0.55 5.02
N GLY A 204 2.46 -0.69 6.31
CA GLY A 204 1.48 -0.65 7.39
C GLY A 204 0.98 0.76 7.72
N SER A 205 1.71 1.80 7.30
CA SER A 205 1.29 3.20 7.48
C SER A 205 1.90 4.13 6.43
N ASP A 206 1.29 5.31 6.28
CA ASP A 206 1.83 6.38 5.42
C ASP A 206 3.20 6.89 5.93
N VAL A 207 3.45 6.81 7.24
CA VAL A 207 4.73 7.18 7.85
C VAL A 207 5.82 6.21 7.43
N GLU A 208 5.55 4.90 7.50
CA GLU A 208 6.48 3.86 7.03
C GLU A 208 6.77 4.04 5.53
N TYR A 209 5.74 4.27 4.71
CA TYR A 209 5.91 4.54 3.29
C TYR A 209 6.85 5.73 3.06
N LEU A 210 6.62 6.87 3.72
CA LEU A 210 7.44 8.06 3.56
C LEU A 210 8.89 7.86 4.02
N ALA A 211 9.09 7.18 5.16
CA ALA A 211 10.42 6.84 5.66
C ALA A 211 11.18 5.95 4.65
N LYS A 212 10.54 4.91 4.13
CA LYS A 212 11.13 4.04 3.10
C LYS A 212 11.41 4.77 1.79
N VAL A 213 10.51 5.65 1.35
CA VAL A 213 10.75 6.52 0.17
C VAL A 213 11.99 7.40 0.40
N HIS A 214 12.17 7.96 1.60
CA HIS A 214 13.35 8.76 1.90
C HIS A 214 14.64 7.93 1.80
N CYS A 215 14.66 6.72 2.35
CA CYS A 215 15.79 5.80 2.20
C CYS A 215 16.05 5.43 0.73
N LEU A 216 14.99 5.13 -0.03
CA LEU A 216 15.09 4.80 -1.45
C LEU A 216 15.64 5.97 -2.28
N ARG A 217 15.26 7.22 -1.97
CA ARG A 217 15.86 8.41 -2.60
C ARG A 217 17.36 8.44 -2.40
N GLN A 218 17.84 8.15 -1.19
CA GLN A 218 19.27 8.08 -0.91
C GLN A 218 19.93 6.93 -1.69
N ALA A 219 19.31 5.75 -1.72
CA ALA A 219 19.80 4.60 -2.48
C ALA A 219 19.89 4.87 -3.98
N TYR A 220 18.88 5.51 -4.60
CA TYR A 220 18.94 5.91 -6.00
C TYR A 220 20.04 6.94 -6.25
N THR A 221 20.16 7.97 -5.40
CA THR A 221 21.27 8.94 -5.51
C THR A 221 22.62 8.23 -5.47
N ARG A 222 22.76 7.21 -4.60
CA ARG A 222 23.96 6.38 -4.53
C ARG A 222 24.15 5.54 -5.81
N LEU A 223 23.11 4.92 -6.34
CA LEU A 223 23.19 4.17 -7.60
C LEU A 223 23.63 5.04 -8.77
N PHE A 224 23.06 6.23 -8.91
CA PHE A 224 23.43 7.16 -10.00
C PHE A 224 24.82 7.79 -9.81
N SER A 225 25.43 7.69 -8.63
CA SER A 225 26.84 8.02 -8.44
C SER A 225 27.81 6.99 -9.04
N LEU A 226 27.32 5.78 -9.35
CA LEU A 226 28.10 4.70 -9.96
C LEU A 226 27.87 4.71 -11.49
N PRO A 227 28.90 5.00 -12.32
CA PRO A 227 28.71 5.14 -13.76
C PRO A 227 28.15 3.88 -14.44
N SER A 228 28.57 2.69 -14.00
CA SER A 228 28.08 1.42 -14.56
C SER A 228 26.60 1.18 -14.28
N ALA A 229 26.12 1.53 -13.08
CA ALA A 229 24.71 1.39 -12.72
C ALA A 229 23.86 2.44 -13.45
N ALA A 230 24.31 3.69 -13.51
CA ALA A 230 23.61 4.75 -14.23
C ALA A 230 23.41 4.42 -15.72
N THR A 231 24.47 4.00 -16.41
CA THR A 231 24.40 3.57 -17.81
C THR A 231 23.48 2.36 -17.98
N TRP A 232 23.62 1.35 -17.11
CA TRP A 232 22.76 0.17 -17.19
C TRP A 232 21.27 0.50 -17.02
N ILE A 233 20.90 1.37 -16.07
CA ILE A 233 19.50 1.79 -15.87
C ILE A 233 18.96 2.54 -17.10
N ALA A 234 19.77 3.42 -17.70
CA ALA A 234 19.39 4.13 -18.93
C ALA A 234 19.21 3.15 -20.11
N ASP A 235 20.10 2.18 -20.26
CA ASP A 235 20.02 1.16 -21.30
C ASP A 235 18.78 0.26 -21.14
N VAL A 236 18.45 -0.12 -19.91
CA VAL A 236 17.24 -0.88 -19.59
C VAL A 236 15.98 -0.11 -19.97
N GLY A 237 15.89 1.17 -19.60
CA GLY A 237 14.74 2.00 -19.94
C GLY A 237 14.55 2.10 -21.46
N ARG A 238 15.64 2.28 -22.20
CA ARG A 238 15.67 2.29 -23.67
C ARG A 238 15.21 0.95 -24.24
N GLN A 239 15.76 -0.16 -23.75
CA GLN A 239 15.52 -1.49 -24.29
C GLN A 239 14.07 -1.93 -24.04
N LEU A 240 13.61 -1.91 -22.78
CA LEU A 240 12.29 -2.46 -22.41
C LEU A 240 11.14 -1.82 -23.20
N ILE A 241 11.19 -0.51 -23.38
CA ILE A 241 10.14 0.21 -24.11
C ILE A 241 10.28 0.01 -25.62
N SER A 242 11.51 -0.07 -26.15
CA SER A 242 11.72 -0.39 -27.57
C SER A 242 11.20 -1.78 -27.90
N ASP A 243 11.52 -2.77 -27.07
CA ASP A 243 11.07 -4.15 -27.25
C ASP A 243 9.55 -4.25 -27.14
N LEU A 244 8.93 -3.49 -26.23
CA LEU A 244 7.46 -3.40 -26.15
C LEU A 244 6.82 -2.75 -27.38
N ILE A 245 7.45 -1.72 -27.97
CA ILE A 245 6.96 -1.09 -29.21
C ILE A 245 7.09 -2.06 -30.40
N ILE A 246 8.21 -2.77 -30.51
CA ILE A 246 8.41 -3.81 -31.54
C ILE A 246 7.39 -4.93 -31.37
N PHE A 247 7.14 -5.37 -30.14
CA PHE A 247 6.14 -6.39 -29.82
C PHE A 247 4.72 -5.97 -30.22
N ALA A 248 4.45 -4.66 -30.24
CA ALA A 248 3.20 -4.08 -30.72
C ALA A 248 3.17 -3.85 -32.26
N ASP A 249 4.10 -4.45 -33.00
CA ASP A 249 4.26 -4.33 -34.46
C ASP A 249 4.45 -2.88 -34.95
N ARG A 250 5.26 -2.11 -34.20
CA ARG A 250 5.58 -0.70 -34.50
C ARG A 250 7.09 -0.48 -34.56
N ASP A 251 7.50 0.57 -35.29
CA ASP A 251 8.92 0.98 -35.39
C ASP A 251 9.33 1.81 -34.15
N PRO A 252 10.33 1.37 -33.36
CA PRO A 252 10.80 2.12 -32.17
C PRO A 252 11.71 3.30 -32.51
N LYS A 253 12.05 3.56 -33.78
CA LYS A 253 13.03 4.58 -34.19
C LYS A 253 12.75 5.98 -33.62
N ASP A 254 11.50 6.43 -33.68
CA ASP A 254 11.13 7.76 -33.17
C ASP A 254 11.22 7.79 -31.63
N TYR A 255 10.81 6.71 -30.96
CA TYR A 255 11.00 6.57 -29.51
C TYR A 255 12.48 6.67 -29.13
N LEU A 256 13.36 5.90 -29.80
CA LEU A 256 14.80 5.91 -29.55
C LEU A 256 15.39 7.32 -29.72
N THR A 257 15.00 8.01 -30.80
CA THR A 257 15.44 9.39 -31.07
C THR A 257 15.02 10.35 -29.96
N HIS A 258 13.79 10.24 -29.48
CA HIS A 258 13.28 11.08 -28.40
C HIS A 258 13.88 10.72 -27.03
N TYR A 259 14.17 9.44 -26.79
CA TYR A 259 14.81 8.94 -25.58
C TYR A 259 16.24 9.47 -25.44
N GLU A 260 17.06 9.40 -26.50
CA GLU A 260 18.41 9.96 -26.49
C GLU A 260 18.40 11.47 -26.23
N ARG A 261 17.48 12.21 -26.85
CA ARG A 261 17.34 13.65 -26.60
C ARG A 261 16.97 13.97 -25.14
N MET A 262 16.19 13.09 -24.49
CA MET A 262 15.90 13.23 -23.07
C MET A 262 17.16 12.99 -22.23
N LEU A 263 17.96 11.95 -22.53
CA LEU A 263 19.21 11.69 -21.82
C LEU A 263 20.23 12.83 -22.01
N GLU A 264 20.33 13.38 -23.23
CA GLU A 264 21.14 14.57 -23.52
C GLU A 264 20.69 15.76 -22.67
N PHE A 265 19.38 16.02 -22.59
CA PHE A 265 18.82 17.07 -21.73
C PHE A 265 19.14 16.84 -20.25
N LEU A 266 18.97 15.62 -19.74
CA LEU A 266 19.23 15.27 -18.33
C LEU A 266 20.72 15.35 -17.97
N SER A 267 21.62 15.28 -18.96
CA SER A 267 23.07 15.39 -18.75
C SER A 267 23.54 16.85 -18.65
N ASP A 268 22.71 17.82 -19.04
CA ASP A 268 23.02 19.25 -18.94
C ASP A 268 22.74 19.77 -17.51
N GLU A 269 23.73 20.40 -16.87
CA GLU A 269 23.57 21.01 -15.55
C GLU A 269 22.49 22.11 -15.54
N GLY A 270 22.25 22.76 -16.69
CA GLY A 270 21.21 23.77 -16.87
C GLY A 270 19.78 23.22 -16.84
N SER A 271 19.60 21.90 -16.92
CA SER A 271 18.28 21.24 -16.95
C SER A 271 17.58 21.19 -15.60
N LEU A 272 18.35 21.10 -14.50
CA LEU A 272 17.80 20.86 -13.16
C LEU A 272 16.86 21.98 -12.68
N PRO A 273 17.17 23.28 -12.82
CA PRO A 273 16.24 24.34 -12.44
C PRO A 273 14.93 24.30 -13.25
N ILE A 274 15.02 23.98 -14.55
CA ILE A 274 13.85 23.84 -15.43
C ILE A 274 12.97 22.68 -14.95
N MET A 275 13.59 21.54 -14.63
CA MET A 275 12.90 20.37 -14.08
C MET A 275 12.21 20.70 -12.75
N GLN A 276 12.90 21.35 -11.82
CA GLN A 276 12.34 21.75 -10.52
C GLN A 276 11.11 22.64 -10.69
N GLU A 277 11.15 23.60 -11.61
CA GLU A 277 10.00 24.45 -11.92
C GLU A 277 8.84 23.65 -12.54
N GLU A 278 9.10 22.90 -13.62
CA GLU A 278 8.05 22.20 -14.37
C GLU A 278 7.38 21.07 -13.57
N LEU A 279 8.17 20.29 -12.84
CA LEU A 279 7.72 19.17 -12.03
C LEU A 279 7.15 19.66 -10.68
N GLY A 280 7.69 20.74 -10.12
CA GLY A 280 7.16 21.39 -8.91
C GLY A 280 5.72 21.86 -9.09
N MET A 281 5.39 22.46 -10.24
CA MET A 281 4.00 22.81 -10.59
C MET A 281 3.06 21.60 -10.69
N ARG A 282 3.60 20.38 -10.81
CA ARG A 282 2.87 19.11 -10.88
C ARG A 282 2.95 18.31 -9.59
N GLY A 283 3.39 18.95 -8.50
CA GLY A 283 3.41 18.39 -7.16
C GLY A 283 4.65 17.56 -6.84
N VAL A 284 5.60 17.39 -7.76
CA VAL A 284 6.85 16.65 -7.52
C VAL A 284 7.80 17.55 -6.73
N ARG A 285 8.07 17.19 -5.47
CA ARG A 285 8.86 18.02 -4.54
C ARG A 285 10.36 17.70 -4.56
N CYS A 286 10.72 16.49 -4.97
CA CYS A 286 12.10 16.03 -5.01
C CYS A 286 12.44 15.57 -6.43
N ILE A 287 13.53 16.07 -7.00
CA ILE A 287 14.06 15.56 -8.27
C ILE A 287 14.94 14.35 -7.94
N ASN A 288 14.33 13.17 -7.92
CA ASN A 288 14.98 11.89 -7.72
C ASN A 288 14.35 10.86 -8.66
N PHE A 289 15.07 9.78 -8.95
CA PHE A 289 14.58 8.71 -9.82
C PHE A 289 13.25 8.12 -9.34
N TYR A 290 13.08 7.93 -8.02
CA TYR A 290 11.81 7.45 -7.48
C TYR A 290 10.67 8.43 -7.76
N ASP A 291 10.84 9.70 -7.41
CA ASP A 291 9.78 10.70 -7.56
C ASP A 291 9.43 11.00 -9.02
N VAL A 292 10.42 11.03 -9.91
CA VAL A 292 10.23 11.40 -11.31
C VAL A 292 9.85 10.19 -12.16
N VAL A 293 10.66 9.13 -12.14
CA VAL A 293 10.46 7.99 -13.06
C VAL A 293 9.41 7.04 -12.51
N ILE A 294 9.52 6.65 -11.25
CA ILE A 294 8.60 5.65 -10.67
C ILE A 294 7.24 6.30 -10.39
N ASP A 295 7.19 7.32 -9.55
CA ASP A 295 5.94 7.92 -9.10
C ASP A 295 5.28 8.79 -10.19
N PHE A 296 6.02 9.76 -10.75
CA PHE A 296 5.47 10.69 -11.73
C PHE A 296 5.29 10.12 -13.14
N VAL A 297 6.18 9.26 -13.64
CA VAL A 297 6.06 8.69 -14.99
C VAL A 297 5.31 7.36 -14.98
N LEU A 298 5.82 6.34 -14.31
CA LEU A 298 5.29 4.97 -14.42
C LEU A 298 3.93 4.83 -13.73
N LEU A 299 3.82 5.22 -12.46
CA LEU A 299 2.57 5.06 -11.70
C LEU A 299 1.45 5.98 -12.20
N ASP A 300 1.75 7.21 -12.63
CA ASP A 300 0.74 8.04 -13.31
C ASP A 300 0.32 7.42 -14.64
N ALA A 301 1.23 6.85 -15.44
CA ALA A 301 0.87 6.24 -16.71
C ALA A 301 -0.11 5.07 -16.54
N PHE A 302 0.12 4.20 -15.56
CA PHE A 302 -0.81 3.10 -15.26
C PHE A 302 -2.17 3.61 -14.78
N GLU A 303 -2.20 4.61 -13.91
CA GLU A 303 -3.47 5.21 -13.46
C GLU A 303 -4.24 5.89 -14.61
N GLU A 304 -3.54 6.60 -15.49
CA GLU A 304 -4.13 7.26 -16.66
C GLU A 304 -4.72 6.24 -17.66
N VAL A 305 -4.09 5.07 -17.80
CA VAL A 305 -4.60 3.99 -18.64
C VAL A 305 -5.83 3.33 -18.03
N GLU A 306 -5.93 3.22 -16.70
CA GLU A 306 -7.14 2.73 -16.03
C GLU A 306 -8.30 3.73 -16.13
N LYS A 307 -7.99 5.03 -16.17
CA LYS A 307 -8.97 6.13 -16.25
C LYS A 307 -8.75 6.97 -17.52
N PRO A 308 -8.91 6.42 -18.73
CA PRO A 308 -8.57 7.14 -19.95
C PRO A 308 -9.56 8.30 -20.21
N PRO A 309 -9.14 9.34 -20.95
CA PRO A 309 -10.00 10.43 -21.39
C PRO A 309 -11.26 9.94 -22.13
N SER A 310 -12.35 10.71 -22.05
CA SER A 310 -13.63 10.38 -22.68
C SER A 310 -13.53 10.17 -24.19
N SER A 311 -12.66 10.92 -24.88
CA SER A 311 -12.36 10.77 -26.30
C SER A 311 -11.79 9.38 -26.63
N ILE A 312 -10.86 8.89 -25.82
CA ILE A 312 -10.25 7.56 -25.98
C ILE A 312 -11.27 6.47 -25.63
N LYS A 313 -12.05 6.64 -24.54
CA LYS A 313 -13.13 5.72 -24.16
C LYS A 313 -14.16 5.53 -25.28
N ALA A 314 -14.58 6.63 -25.91
CA ALA A 314 -15.55 6.60 -26.99
C ALA A 314 -15.05 5.79 -28.21
N ILE A 315 -13.77 5.92 -28.55
CA ILE A 315 -13.15 5.14 -29.64
C ILE A 315 -13.12 3.65 -29.28
N LEU A 316 -12.65 3.30 -28.08
CA LEU A 316 -12.52 1.91 -27.63
C LEU A 316 -13.88 1.19 -27.57
N GLN A 317 -14.92 1.88 -27.12
CA GLN A 317 -16.27 1.33 -26.98
C GLN A 317 -17.06 1.27 -28.30
N ASN A 318 -16.57 1.88 -29.38
CA ASN A 318 -17.28 1.90 -30.65
C ASN A 318 -17.14 0.56 -31.39
N ARG A 319 -18.15 -0.30 -31.25
CA ARG A 319 -18.22 -1.64 -31.85
C ARG A 319 -18.40 -1.64 -33.37
N TRP A 320 -18.77 -0.51 -33.96
CA TRP A 320 -18.99 -0.41 -35.42
C TRP A 320 -17.69 -0.17 -36.20
N ILE A 321 -16.58 0.05 -35.50
CA ILE A 321 -15.30 0.38 -36.11
C ILE A 321 -14.31 -0.79 -35.93
N SER A 322 -13.54 -1.09 -36.99
CA SER A 322 -12.54 -2.16 -36.97
C SER A 322 -11.47 -1.93 -35.88
N ALA A 323 -10.85 -3.00 -35.41
CA ALA A 323 -9.77 -2.91 -34.42
C ALA A 323 -8.59 -2.05 -34.95
N SER A 324 -8.14 -2.28 -36.18
CA SER A 324 -7.06 -1.51 -36.82
C SER A 324 -7.36 0.00 -36.92
N PHE A 325 -8.62 0.36 -37.18
CA PHE A 325 -9.01 1.77 -37.19
C PHE A 325 -9.06 2.35 -35.78
N ARG A 326 -9.59 1.62 -34.78
CA ARG A 326 -9.60 2.08 -33.38
C ARG A 326 -8.18 2.34 -32.88
N GLU A 327 -7.25 1.45 -33.22
CA GLU A 327 -5.83 1.61 -32.90
C GLU A 327 -5.22 2.89 -33.50
N THR A 328 -5.48 3.14 -34.79
CA THR A 328 -5.03 4.38 -35.46
C THR A 328 -5.67 5.62 -34.84
N ALA A 329 -6.98 5.57 -34.54
CA ALA A 329 -7.71 6.67 -33.95
C ALA A 329 -7.24 6.99 -32.51
N ILE A 330 -6.81 5.99 -31.74
CA ILE A 330 -6.18 6.19 -30.43
C ILE A 330 -4.89 6.99 -30.58
N GLY A 331 -4.04 6.64 -31.55
CA GLY A 331 -2.82 7.41 -31.85
C GLY A 331 -3.12 8.89 -32.09
N THR A 332 -4.09 9.19 -32.96
CA THR A 332 -4.52 10.57 -33.25
C THR A 332 -5.11 11.28 -32.03
N ALA A 333 -5.90 10.58 -31.21
CA ALA A 333 -6.49 11.16 -30.00
C ALA A 333 -5.42 11.50 -28.95
N VAL A 334 -4.46 10.60 -28.73
CA VAL A 334 -3.32 10.82 -27.83
C VAL A 334 -2.47 11.98 -28.33
N TRP A 335 -2.14 11.99 -29.63
CA TRP A 335 -1.41 13.08 -30.26
C TRP A 335 -2.08 14.44 -30.03
N SER A 336 -3.39 14.54 -30.29
CA SER A 336 -4.16 15.78 -30.10
C SER A 336 -4.09 16.30 -28.66
N VAL A 337 -4.22 15.40 -27.67
CA VAL A 337 -4.09 15.76 -26.25
C VAL A 337 -2.68 16.24 -25.91
N LEU A 338 -1.64 15.54 -26.38
CA LEU A 338 -0.25 15.89 -26.11
C LEU A 338 0.16 17.20 -26.81
N MET A 339 -0.31 17.44 -28.03
CA MET A 339 -0.10 18.72 -28.72
C MET A 339 -0.71 19.88 -27.96
N GLY A 340 -1.94 19.74 -27.47
CA GLY A 340 -2.58 20.76 -26.62
C GLY A 340 -1.76 21.04 -25.36
N LYS A 341 -1.30 20.00 -24.65
CA LYS A 341 -0.42 20.15 -23.48
C LYS A 341 0.91 20.83 -23.83
N ARG A 342 1.50 20.51 -24.97
CA ARG A 342 2.79 21.07 -25.44
C ARG A 342 2.70 22.56 -25.71
N GLN A 343 1.59 23.04 -26.26
CA GLN A 343 1.36 24.48 -26.51
C GLN A 343 1.27 25.31 -25.21
N MET A 344 0.93 24.67 -24.09
CA MET A 344 0.81 25.31 -22.78
C MET A 344 2.12 25.29 -21.97
N LEU A 345 3.20 24.71 -22.51
CA LEU A 345 4.48 24.63 -21.81
C LEU A 345 5.18 25.99 -21.81
N LYS A 346 5.63 26.39 -20.62
CA LYS A 346 6.48 27.57 -20.45
C LYS A 346 7.84 27.37 -21.11
N HIS A 347 8.40 26.16 -21.01
CA HIS A 347 9.70 25.79 -21.57
C HIS A 347 9.51 24.83 -22.75
N PRO A 348 9.59 25.30 -24.02
CA PRO A 348 9.35 24.46 -25.19
C PRO A 348 10.43 23.38 -25.41
N ARG A 349 11.56 23.49 -24.72
CA ARG A 349 12.66 22.50 -24.68
C ARG A 349 12.92 21.98 -23.26
N GLY A 350 11.94 22.12 -22.36
CA GLY A 350 12.03 21.62 -20.99
C GLY A 350 11.80 20.11 -20.92
N PHE A 351 11.91 19.57 -19.70
CA PHE A 351 11.68 18.16 -19.42
C PHE A 351 10.31 17.68 -19.93
N MET A 352 9.26 18.48 -19.72
CA MET A 352 7.91 18.11 -20.17
C MET A 352 7.78 18.01 -21.69
N ALA A 353 8.53 18.81 -22.44
CA ALA A 353 8.52 18.74 -23.90
C ALA A 353 9.16 17.44 -24.40
N HIS A 354 10.30 17.05 -23.81
CA HIS A 354 10.93 15.76 -24.07
C HIS A 354 10.03 14.60 -23.63
N PHE A 355 9.45 14.69 -22.43
CA PHE A 355 8.54 13.67 -21.89
C PHE A 355 7.34 13.45 -22.81
N TYR A 356 6.66 14.52 -23.26
CA TYR A 356 5.52 14.39 -24.18
C TYR A 356 5.92 13.85 -25.54
N SER A 357 7.15 14.08 -26.01
CA SER A 357 7.63 13.49 -27.27
C SER A 357 7.84 11.97 -27.14
N ILE A 358 8.30 11.51 -25.98
CA ILE A 358 8.38 10.08 -25.66
C ILE A 358 6.98 9.49 -25.50
N SER A 359 6.11 10.13 -24.72
CA SER A 359 4.73 9.67 -24.49
C SER A 359 3.92 9.55 -25.78
N GLU A 360 4.17 10.39 -26.78
CA GLU A 360 3.53 10.32 -28.09
C GLU A 360 3.73 8.95 -28.78
N GLN A 361 4.86 8.30 -28.54
CA GLN A 361 5.18 6.98 -29.09
C GLN A 361 4.71 5.85 -28.17
N VAL A 362 4.86 6.01 -26.85
CA VAL A 362 4.64 4.95 -25.86
C VAL A 362 3.16 4.82 -25.46
N THR A 363 2.48 5.95 -25.23
CA THR A 363 1.10 5.95 -24.71
C THR A 363 0.10 5.25 -25.62
N PRO A 364 0.13 5.39 -26.96
CA PRO A 364 -0.76 4.64 -27.84
C PRO A 364 -0.59 3.11 -27.70
N VAL A 365 0.66 2.64 -27.58
CA VAL A 365 0.98 1.22 -27.36
C VAL A 365 0.40 0.74 -26.04
N LEU A 366 0.59 1.49 -24.94
CA LEU A 366 0.04 1.12 -23.64
C LEU A 366 -1.49 1.15 -23.64
N VAL A 367 -2.12 2.19 -24.17
CA VAL A 367 -3.60 2.30 -24.23
C VAL A 367 -4.18 1.13 -25.03
N TRP A 368 -3.58 0.80 -26.19
CA TRP A 368 -4.01 -0.33 -26.99
C TRP A 368 -3.75 -1.67 -26.31
N GLY A 369 -2.58 -1.84 -25.68
CA GLY A 369 -2.22 -3.04 -24.95
C GLY A 369 -3.18 -3.31 -23.78
N PHE A 370 -3.44 -2.33 -22.92
CA PHE A 370 -4.29 -2.55 -21.75
C PHE A 370 -5.79 -2.62 -22.06
N LEU A 371 -6.27 -1.78 -22.98
CA LEU A 371 -7.71 -1.57 -23.21
C LEU A 371 -8.23 -2.07 -24.56
N GLY A 372 -7.33 -2.51 -25.43
CA GLY A 372 -7.67 -3.12 -26.71
C GLY A 372 -8.30 -4.51 -26.57
N PRO A 373 -8.56 -5.17 -27.71
CA PRO A 373 -9.06 -6.55 -27.69
C PRO A 373 -8.05 -7.50 -27.03
N GLU A 374 -8.55 -8.66 -26.59
CA GLU A 374 -7.69 -9.71 -26.04
C GLU A 374 -6.63 -10.13 -27.08
N SER A 375 -5.36 -10.10 -26.67
CA SER A 375 -4.19 -10.31 -27.52
C SER A 375 -2.96 -10.64 -26.67
N SER A 376 -1.91 -11.17 -27.30
CA SER A 376 -0.60 -11.34 -26.64
C SER A 376 -0.03 -10.00 -26.13
N LEU A 377 -0.23 -8.91 -26.90
CA LEU A 377 0.13 -7.56 -26.46
C LEU A 377 -0.55 -7.19 -25.15
N ARG A 378 -1.84 -7.52 -25.00
CA ARG A 378 -2.58 -7.25 -23.77
C ARG A 378 -2.05 -8.02 -22.59
N SER A 379 -1.88 -9.33 -22.72
CA SER A 379 -1.33 -10.17 -21.64
C SER A 379 0.08 -9.72 -21.25
N THR A 380 0.92 -9.34 -22.21
CA THR A 380 2.28 -8.83 -21.98
C THR A 380 2.30 -7.45 -21.33
N CYS A 381 1.41 -6.52 -21.71
CA CYS A 381 1.28 -5.23 -21.00
C CYS A 381 0.85 -5.42 -19.53
N PHE A 382 -0.10 -6.32 -19.26
CA PHE A 382 -0.46 -6.65 -17.88
C PHE A 382 0.71 -7.26 -17.12
N TYR A 383 1.42 -8.23 -17.71
CA TYR A 383 2.62 -8.81 -17.10
C TYR A 383 3.70 -7.76 -16.79
N PHE A 384 3.95 -6.83 -17.71
CA PHE A 384 4.88 -5.72 -17.51
C PHE A 384 4.50 -4.86 -16.29
N ARG A 385 3.22 -4.50 -16.17
CA ARG A 385 2.70 -3.76 -15.01
C ARG A 385 2.86 -4.56 -13.71
N GLU A 386 2.54 -5.85 -13.73
CA GLU A 386 2.71 -6.71 -12.56
C GLU A 386 4.18 -6.79 -12.14
N GLN A 387 5.13 -6.91 -13.08
CA GLN A 387 6.56 -6.89 -12.74
C GLN A 387 7.00 -5.58 -12.09
N ILE A 388 6.47 -4.43 -12.53
CA ILE A 388 6.75 -3.13 -11.88
C ILE A 388 6.11 -3.05 -10.49
N ASN A 389 4.87 -3.52 -10.34
CA ASN A 389 4.21 -3.54 -9.04
C ASN A 389 4.94 -4.46 -8.05
N GLU A 390 5.34 -5.65 -8.48
CA GLU A 390 6.12 -6.59 -7.68
C GLU A 390 7.51 -6.03 -7.32
N PHE A 391 8.19 -5.34 -8.25
CA PHE A 391 9.41 -4.60 -7.95
C PHE A 391 9.19 -3.60 -6.82
N LEU A 392 8.11 -2.80 -6.89
CA LEU A 392 7.79 -1.81 -5.87
C LEU A 392 7.46 -2.46 -4.52
N VAL A 393 6.74 -3.57 -4.51
CA VAL A 393 6.48 -4.32 -3.27
C VAL A 393 7.79 -4.84 -2.66
N ASP A 394 8.68 -5.40 -3.48
CA ASP A 394 9.92 -6.01 -3.00
C ASP A 394 10.92 -4.98 -2.46
N ILE A 395 11.11 -3.85 -3.14
CA ILE A 395 12.03 -2.81 -2.65
C ILE A 395 11.52 -2.08 -1.41
N PHE A 396 10.26 -2.26 -1.02
CA PHE A 396 9.71 -1.77 0.25
C PHE A 396 9.69 -2.86 1.32
N ASN A 397 10.05 -4.11 1.02
CA ASN A 397 9.93 -5.22 1.94
C ASN A 397 11.25 -5.45 2.72
N PHE A 398 11.19 -5.35 4.05
CA PHE A 398 12.35 -5.55 4.94
C PHE A 398 12.97 -6.96 4.85
N PHE A 399 12.23 -7.96 4.38
CA PHE A 399 12.74 -9.32 4.17
C PHE A 399 13.44 -9.50 2.81
N LYS A 400 13.29 -8.54 1.90
CA LYS A 400 13.84 -8.57 0.54
C LYS A 400 15.02 -7.63 0.37
N VAL A 401 14.95 -6.46 0.99
CA VAL A 401 15.98 -5.43 0.91
C VAL A 401 16.40 -4.94 2.29
N ARG A 402 17.69 -4.61 2.43
CA ARG A 402 18.30 -4.17 3.68
C ARG A 402 18.30 -2.64 3.76
N TYR A 403 17.50 -2.10 4.67
CA TYR A 403 17.53 -0.71 5.12
C TYR A 403 18.55 -0.50 6.27
N THR A 404 19.69 -1.19 6.22
CA THR A 404 20.77 -1.09 7.21
C THR A 404 21.62 0.15 6.97
N ASN A 405 22.05 0.37 5.72
CA ASN A 405 22.78 1.54 5.24
C ASN A 405 22.47 1.79 3.75
N VAL A 406 22.93 2.92 3.23
CA VAL A 406 22.61 3.36 1.86
C VAL A 406 23.23 2.45 0.79
N ASP A 407 24.45 1.94 1.00
CA ASP A 407 25.14 1.09 0.03
C ASP A 407 24.45 -0.27 -0.12
N ASP A 408 24.11 -0.92 1.01
CA ASP A 408 23.38 -2.20 1.01
C ASP A 408 22.01 -2.05 0.34
N LEU A 409 21.27 -0.98 0.66
CA LEU A 409 19.95 -0.72 0.05
C LEU A 409 20.08 -0.47 -1.45
N ALA A 410 21.09 0.29 -1.89
CA ALA A 410 21.35 0.54 -3.30
C ALA A 410 21.65 -0.77 -4.07
N GLU A 411 22.52 -1.62 -3.52
CA GLU A 411 22.83 -2.93 -4.11
C GLU A 411 21.59 -3.81 -4.22
N ASP A 412 20.80 -3.89 -3.14
CA ASP A 412 19.59 -4.70 -3.09
C ASP A 412 18.53 -4.20 -4.09
N VAL A 413 18.30 -2.88 -4.17
CA VAL A 413 17.38 -2.28 -5.16
C VAL A 413 17.83 -2.59 -6.59
N LEU A 414 19.12 -2.49 -6.89
CA LEU A 414 19.63 -2.81 -8.23
C LEU A 414 19.49 -4.31 -8.55
N ARG A 415 19.69 -5.19 -7.57
CA ARG A 415 19.47 -6.63 -7.73
C ARG A 415 18.01 -6.92 -8.06
N GLU A 416 17.07 -6.38 -7.29
CA GLU A 416 15.65 -6.58 -7.56
C GLU A 416 15.27 -6.01 -8.92
N MET A 417 15.81 -4.84 -9.32
CA MET A 417 15.58 -4.28 -10.65
C MET A 417 16.05 -5.22 -11.76
N LYS A 418 17.25 -5.81 -11.63
CA LYS A 418 17.80 -6.78 -12.61
C LYS A 418 16.92 -8.03 -12.76
N ILE A 419 16.43 -8.58 -11.65
CA ILE A 419 15.53 -9.75 -11.67
C ILE A 419 14.29 -9.43 -12.50
N ARG A 420 13.71 -8.25 -12.30
CA ARG A 420 12.47 -7.82 -12.95
C ARG A 420 12.66 -7.58 -14.44
N VAL A 421 13.77 -6.96 -14.82
CA VAL A 421 14.17 -6.78 -16.22
C VAL A 421 14.32 -8.12 -16.93
N GLU A 422 15.01 -9.08 -16.31
CA GLU A 422 15.20 -10.41 -16.87
C GLU A 422 13.86 -11.13 -17.09
N ASN A 423 12.96 -11.08 -16.11
CA ASN A 423 11.61 -11.65 -16.23
C ASN A 423 10.82 -11.05 -17.41
N ILE A 424 10.88 -9.72 -17.57
CA ILE A 424 10.20 -9.02 -18.68
C ILE A 424 10.80 -9.42 -20.02
N ASN A 425 12.13 -9.47 -20.13
CA ASN A 425 12.83 -9.86 -21.36
C ASN A 425 12.49 -11.30 -21.76
N GLN A 426 12.47 -12.23 -20.79
CA GLN A 426 12.05 -13.60 -21.04
C GLN A 426 10.63 -13.65 -21.59
N ARG A 427 9.69 -12.91 -20.98
CA ARG A 427 8.30 -12.84 -21.46
C ARG A 427 8.20 -12.35 -22.91
N LEU A 428 8.89 -11.26 -23.23
CA LEU A 428 8.90 -10.67 -24.58
C LEU A 428 9.52 -11.62 -25.62
N SER A 429 10.55 -12.38 -25.24
CA SER A 429 11.19 -13.35 -26.13
C SER A 429 10.32 -14.59 -26.43
N LEU A 430 9.52 -15.04 -25.45
CA LEU A 430 8.70 -16.25 -25.56
C LEU A 430 7.43 -16.04 -26.38
N GLU A 431 6.84 -14.85 -26.35
CA GLU A 431 5.61 -14.53 -27.11
C GLU A 431 5.88 -13.87 -28.46
N GLY A 432 7.14 -13.52 -28.75
CA GLY A 432 7.57 -12.96 -30.04
C GLY A 432 7.88 -14.01 -31.12
N CYS A 433 7.65 -15.30 -30.84
CA CYS A 433 7.82 -16.43 -31.78
C CYS A 433 6.50 -16.94 -32.33
#